data_AF-A0AAP3X8S7-F1
#
_entry.id   AF-A0AAP3X8S7-F1
#
_cell.length_a   1.000
_cell.length_b   1.000
_cell.length_c   1.000
_cell.angle_alpha   90.00
_cell.angle_beta   90.00
_cell.angle_gamma   90.00
#
_symmetry.space_group_name_H-M   'P 1'
#
loop_
_entity.id
_entity.type
_entity.pdbx_description
1 polymer ?
#
loop_
_entity_poly.entity_id
_entity_poly.type
_entity_poly.pdbx_seq_one_letter_code
_entity_poly.pdbx_strand_id
1 'polypeptide(L)'
;MKDKRQQLYTDPYFEKGHWGLKIRQTLVALLGWIGVIVPVTITATALWAQSDPRIPHLWAYPEGIFEIKFLAAVLLFAFAMAGLFAVSMTIIQNRRRDRLAEQWPTFNPINQRKRESRLEKFMTDRFGDEEFRENVKYYEVEPEQNLDTDEIHHLYQEANLDDLNKE
;
A
#
# COMPACT_ATOMS: atom_id res chain seq x y z
N MET A 1 5.81 11.40 -39.12
CA MET A 1 5.79 11.32 -37.64
C MET A 1 6.73 10.20 -37.22
N LYS A 2 7.78 10.49 -36.43
CA LYS A 2 8.72 9.47 -35.95
C LYS A 2 8.04 8.62 -34.88
N ASP A 3 7.94 7.34 -35.17
CA ASP A 3 7.46 6.26 -34.31
C ASP A 3 8.16 6.30 -32.93
N LYS A 4 7.45 6.79 -31.90
CA LYS A 4 7.89 6.76 -30.49
C LYS A 4 7.70 5.35 -29.95
N ARG A 5 8.47 4.38 -30.45
CA ARG A 5 8.62 3.10 -29.76
C ARG A 5 9.23 3.37 -28.40
N GLN A 6 8.59 2.84 -27.36
CA GLN A 6 9.02 2.86 -25.97
C GLN A 6 10.54 2.64 -25.92
N GLN A 7 11.30 3.62 -25.41
CA GLN A 7 12.72 3.44 -25.10
C GLN A 7 12.81 2.44 -23.95
N LEU A 8 12.77 1.15 -24.28
CA LEU A 8 13.20 0.11 -23.37
C LEU A 8 14.69 0.33 -23.15
N TYR A 9 15.04 0.83 -21.96
CA TYR A 9 16.43 0.95 -21.52
C TYR A 9 17.10 -0.41 -21.72
N THR A 10 18.01 -0.48 -22.69
CA THR A 10 18.76 -1.70 -22.99
C THR A 10 20.12 -1.53 -22.33
N ASP A 11 20.42 -2.38 -21.35
CA ASP A 11 21.69 -2.35 -20.63
C ASP A 11 22.77 -3.09 -21.47
N PRO A 12 23.88 -2.41 -21.85
CA PRO A 12 24.98 -3.01 -22.59
C PRO A 12 25.58 -4.25 -21.91
N TYR A 13 25.40 -4.41 -20.59
CA TYR A 13 25.79 -5.61 -19.87
C TYR A 13 25.05 -6.87 -20.33
N PHE A 14 23.80 -6.78 -20.78
CA PHE A 14 23.03 -7.96 -21.21
C PHE A 14 23.04 -8.18 -22.73
N GLU A 15 23.54 -7.22 -23.49
CA GLU A 15 23.64 -7.30 -24.95
C GLU A 15 24.76 -8.25 -25.43
N LYS A 16 24.66 -8.73 -26.68
CA LYS A 16 25.70 -9.56 -27.32
C LYS A 16 26.87 -8.68 -27.76
N GLY A 17 28.11 -9.13 -27.53
CA GLY A 17 29.34 -8.46 -28.01
C GLY A 17 30.16 -7.71 -26.95
N HIS A 18 29.54 -7.20 -25.88
CA HIS A 18 30.23 -6.39 -24.85
C HIS A 18 30.96 -7.22 -23.76
N TRP A 19 31.79 -8.17 -24.16
CA TRP A 19 32.48 -9.10 -23.22
C TRP A 19 33.38 -8.40 -22.20
N GLY A 20 34.13 -7.37 -22.59
CA GLY A 20 35.00 -6.63 -21.67
C GLY A 20 34.22 -5.88 -20.58
N LEU A 21 33.09 -5.24 -20.95
CA LEU A 21 32.22 -4.54 -20.02
C LEU A 21 31.59 -5.51 -19.01
N LYS A 22 31.12 -6.67 -19.51
CA LYS A 22 30.56 -7.75 -18.69
C LYS A 22 31.54 -8.18 -17.62
N ILE A 23 32.73 -8.62 -18.02
CA ILE A 23 33.74 -9.12 -17.09
C ILE A 23 34.08 -8.05 -16.02
N ARG A 24 34.28 -6.80 -16.43
CA ARG A 24 34.58 -5.70 -15.48
C ARG A 24 33.44 -5.48 -14.49
N GLN A 25 32.20 -5.40 -14.97
CA GLN A 25 31.04 -5.16 -14.09
C GLN A 25 30.78 -6.34 -13.16
N THR A 26 30.91 -7.58 -13.64
CA THR A 26 30.79 -8.77 -12.80
C THR A 26 31.88 -8.81 -11.73
N LEU A 27 33.14 -8.48 -12.07
CA LEU A 27 34.23 -8.43 -11.10
C LEU A 27 34.00 -7.36 -10.04
N VAL A 28 33.58 -6.15 -10.42
CA VAL A 28 33.25 -5.09 -9.46
C VAL A 28 32.09 -5.50 -8.57
N ALA A 29 31.06 -6.14 -9.13
CA ALA A 29 29.95 -6.67 -8.35
C ALA A 29 30.40 -7.74 -7.35
N LEU A 30 31.24 -8.70 -7.78
CA LEU A 30 31.80 -9.74 -6.91
C LEU A 30 32.66 -9.13 -5.79
N LEU A 31 33.50 -8.14 -6.09
CA LEU A 31 34.29 -7.42 -5.09
C LEU A 31 33.39 -6.68 -4.09
N GLY A 32 32.33 -6.03 -4.57
CA GLY A 32 31.32 -5.41 -3.72
C GLY A 32 30.68 -6.42 -2.77
N TRP A 33 30.31 -7.59 -3.28
CA TRP A 33 29.76 -8.67 -2.46
C TRP A 33 30.75 -9.20 -1.43
N ILE A 34 32.03 -9.33 -1.76
CA ILE A 34 33.07 -9.70 -0.79
C ILE A 34 33.14 -8.66 0.34
N GLY A 35 33.07 -7.37 0.01
CA GLY A 35 33.04 -6.28 0.98
C GLY A 35 31.85 -6.33 1.96
N VAL A 36 30.76 -7.01 1.61
CA VAL A 36 29.59 -7.21 2.48
C VAL A 36 29.67 -8.55 3.21
N ILE A 37 29.93 -9.63 2.48
CA ILE A 37 29.88 -11.01 3.01
C ILE A 37 30.98 -11.22 4.04
N VAL A 38 32.21 -10.75 3.77
CA VAL A 38 33.34 -10.98 4.68
C VAL A 38 33.11 -10.34 6.05
N PRO A 39 32.78 -9.03 6.18
CA PRO A 39 32.50 -8.45 7.48
C PRO A 39 31.31 -9.11 8.19
N VAL A 40 30.22 -9.39 7.47
CA VAL A 40 29.02 -10.02 8.04
C VAL A 40 29.34 -11.41 8.60
N THR A 41 30.06 -12.23 7.84
CA THR A 41 30.46 -13.57 8.28
C THR A 41 31.38 -13.53 9.49
N ILE A 42 32.36 -12.61 9.51
CA ILE A 42 33.25 -12.42 10.66
C ILE A 42 32.46 -12.03 11.91
N THR A 43 31.54 -11.06 11.80
CA THR A 43 30.72 -10.63 12.94
C THR A 43 29.80 -11.76 13.42
N ALA A 44 29.16 -12.48 12.49
CA ALA A 44 28.26 -13.57 12.83
C ALA A 44 28.99 -14.73 13.54
N THR A 45 30.15 -15.17 13.02
CA THR A 45 30.92 -16.26 13.64
C THR A 45 31.52 -15.84 14.97
N ALA A 46 31.96 -14.58 15.13
CA ALA A 46 32.43 -14.05 16.41
C ALA A 46 31.34 -14.06 17.50
N LEU A 47 30.09 -13.75 17.13
CA LEU A 47 28.97 -13.83 18.06
C LEU A 47 28.59 -15.27 18.40
N TRP A 48 28.59 -16.15 17.40
CA TRP A 48 28.21 -17.57 17.59
C TRP A 48 29.26 -18.33 18.40
N ALA A 49 30.54 -18.01 18.22
CA ALA A 49 31.64 -18.59 18.98
C ALA A 49 31.54 -18.32 20.50
N GLN A 50 30.77 -17.31 20.93
CA GLN A 50 30.49 -17.11 22.36
C GLN A 50 29.66 -18.24 22.97
N SER A 51 28.78 -18.86 22.19
CA SER A 51 27.92 -19.96 22.65
C SER A 51 28.53 -21.32 22.38
N ASP A 52 29.26 -21.47 21.26
CA ASP A 52 30.01 -22.68 20.93
C ASP A 52 31.45 -22.34 20.52
N PRO A 53 32.44 -22.53 21.41
CA PRO A 53 33.85 -22.25 21.14
C PRO A 53 34.46 -23.04 19.97
N ARG A 54 33.79 -24.08 19.47
CA ARG A 54 34.26 -24.90 18.33
C ARG A 54 34.12 -24.19 16.99
N ILE A 55 33.36 -23.09 16.95
CA ILE A 55 33.12 -22.34 15.71
C ILE A 55 34.35 -21.50 15.39
N PRO A 56 34.90 -21.61 14.17
CA PRO A 56 36.05 -20.81 13.76
C PRO A 56 35.65 -19.33 13.71
N HIS A 57 36.40 -18.50 14.43
CA HIS A 57 36.18 -17.06 14.53
C HIS A 57 37.52 -16.34 14.44
N LEU A 58 37.54 -15.22 13.72
CA LEU A 58 38.75 -14.42 13.52
C LEU A 58 38.96 -13.40 14.66
N TRP A 59 37.95 -13.16 15.48
CA TRP A 59 37.95 -12.13 16.51
C TRP A 59 37.11 -12.56 17.71
N ALA A 60 37.65 -12.37 18.92
CA ALA A 60 37.04 -12.82 20.18
C ALA A 60 37.08 -11.74 21.28
N TYR A 61 37.29 -10.48 20.91
CA TYR A 61 37.57 -9.41 21.87
C TYR A 61 36.30 -9.09 22.70
N PRO A 62 36.32 -9.23 24.03
CA PRO A 62 35.12 -9.14 24.87
C PRO A 62 34.41 -7.79 24.79
N GLU A 63 35.18 -6.69 24.71
CA GLU A 63 34.67 -5.31 24.68
C GLU A 63 33.80 -5.08 23.45
N GLY A 64 34.26 -5.51 22.27
CA GLY A 64 33.51 -5.32 21.03
C GLY A 64 32.21 -6.13 20.99
N ILE A 65 32.20 -7.31 21.61
CA ILE A 65 30.97 -8.12 21.70
C ILE A 65 29.98 -7.53 22.70
N PHE A 66 30.47 -6.92 23.79
CA PHE A 66 29.63 -6.16 24.71
C PHE A 66 28.95 -4.99 23.99
N GLU A 67 29.70 -4.21 23.20
CA GLU A 67 29.16 -3.07 22.44
C GLU A 67 28.07 -3.51 21.45
N ILE A 68 28.27 -4.63 20.73
CA ILE A 68 27.26 -5.16 19.82
C ILE A 68 25.97 -5.54 20.56
N LYS A 69 26.08 -6.20 21.72
CA LYS A 69 24.91 -6.55 22.55
C LYS A 69 24.20 -5.30 23.09
N PHE A 70 24.96 -4.30 23.54
CA PHE A 70 24.42 -3.03 23.99
C PHE A 70 23.66 -2.31 22.87
N LEU A 71 24.27 -2.19 21.68
CA LEU A 71 23.65 -1.60 20.51
C LEU A 71 22.38 -2.35 20.10
N ALA A 72 22.43 -3.69 20.09
CA ALA A 72 21.25 -4.52 19.80
C ALA A 72 20.11 -4.27 20.81
N ALA A 73 20.43 -4.14 22.09
CA ALA A 73 19.44 -3.83 23.12
C ALA A 73 18.81 -2.44 22.93
N VAL A 74 19.62 -1.42 22.61
CA VAL A 74 19.14 -0.06 22.32
C VAL A 74 18.26 -0.04 21.07
N LEU A 75 18.67 -0.72 20.00
CA LEU A 75 17.90 -0.80 18.76
C LEU A 75 16.58 -1.55 18.97
N LEU A 76 16.58 -2.64 19.72
CA LEU A 76 15.37 -3.39 20.05
C LEU A 76 14.41 -2.55 20.91
N PHE A 77 14.94 -1.81 21.88
CA PHE A 77 14.16 -0.87 22.67
C PHE A 77 13.55 0.24 21.79
N ALA A 78 14.35 0.85 20.91
CA ALA A 78 13.87 1.87 19.99
C ALA A 78 12.79 1.33 19.04
N PHE A 79 12.97 0.11 18.52
CA PHE A 79 11.98 -0.58 17.70
C PHE A 79 10.67 -0.81 18.46
N ALA A 80 10.74 -1.29 19.70
CA ALA A 80 9.56 -1.48 20.55
C ALA A 80 8.84 -0.15 20.83
N MET A 81 9.58 0.90 21.15
CA MET A 81 9.03 2.25 21.38
C MET A 81 8.36 2.82 20.12
N ALA A 82 9.01 2.70 18.96
CA ALA A 82 8.47 3.13 17.68
C ALA A 82 7.19 2.35 17.34
N GLY A 83 7.19 1.03 17.56
CA GLY A 83 6.02 0.18 17.37
C GLY A 83 4.85 0.56 18.27
N LEU A 84 5.10 0.75 19.58
CA LEU A 84 4.09 1.21 20.53
C LEU A 84 3.51 2.57 20.13
N PHE A 85 4.37 3.51 19.74
CA PHE A 85 3.95 4.83 19.27
C PHE A 85 3.09 4.73 18.00
N ALA A 86 3.53 3.96 17.01
CA ALA A 86 2.80 3.77 15.76
C ALA A 86 1.42 3.14 15.99
N VAL A 87 1.34 2.08 16.80
CA VAL A 87 0.08 1.41 17.15
C VAL A 87 -0.85 2.36 17.91
N SER A 88 -0.33 3.06 18.92
CA SER A 88 -1.10 4.00 19.73
C SER A 88 -1.64 5.15 18.86
N MET A 89 -0.79 5.73 18.02
CA MET A 89 -1.18 6.79 17.10
C MET A 89 -2.23 6.31 16.09
N THR A 90 -2.11 5.09 15.58
CA THR A 90 -3.09 4.51 14.66
C THR A 90 -4.46 4.36 15.34
N ILE A 91 -4.49 3.84 16.56
CA ILE A 91 -5.73 3.70 17.33
C ILE A 91 -6.36 5.07 17.63
N ILE A 92 -5.56 6.05 18.06
CA ILE A 92 -6.04 7.41 18.37
C ILE A 92 -6.59 8.07 17.11
N GLN A 93 -5.87 7.97 15.99
CA GLN A 93 -6.30 8.55 14.72
C GLN A 93 -7.58 7.90 14.20
N ASN A 94 -7.70 6.58 14.28
CA ASN A 94 -8.92 5.90 13.86
C ASN A 94 -10.12 6.31 14.71
N ARG A 95 -9.97 6.32 16.05
CA ARG A 95 -11.03 6.78 16.96
C ARG A 95 -11.41 8.24 16.73
N ARG A 96 -10.43 9.10 16.45
CA ARG A 96 -10.68 10.51 16.13
C ARG A 96 -11.43 10.65 14.81
N ARG A 97 -11.07 9.86 13.80
CA ARG A 97 -11.77 9.81 12.51
C ARG A 97 -13.22 9.38 12.70
N ASP A 98 -13.47 8.31 13.43
CA ASP A 98 -14.81 7.79 13.67
C ASP A 98 -15.68 8.84 14.37
N ARG A 99 -15.15 9.48 15.43
CA ARG A 99 -15.86 10.57 16.13
C ARG A 99 -16.14 11.79 15.26
N LEU A 100 -15.20 12.19 14.41
CA LEU A 100 -15.39 13.33 13.51
C LEU A 100 -16.43 13.01 12.42
N ALA A 101 -16.38 11.79 11.85
CA ALA A 101 -17.36 11.33 10.87
C ALA A 101 -18.77 11.19 11.47
N GLU A 102 -18.87 10.81 12.74
CA GLU A 102 -20.14 10.64 13.45
C GLU A 102 -20.73 11.96 13.96
N GLN A 103 -19.90 12.89 14.44
CA GLN A 103 -20.36 14.22 14.92
C GLN A 103 -20.65 15.20 13.78
N TRP A 104 -19.94 15.06 12.67
CA TRP A 104 -20.11 15.87 11.47
C TRP A 104 -20.24 14.95 10.27
N PRO A 105 -21.38 14.24 10.13
CA PRO A 105 -21.63 13.54 8.89
C PRO A 105 -21.61 14.59 7.79
N THR A 106 -20.71 14.43 6.82
CA THR A 106 -20.54 15.34 5.67
C THR A 106 -21.83 15.43 4.83
N PHE A 107 -22.80 14.57 5.11
CA PHE A 107 -24.12 14.50 4.50
C PHE A 107 -25.20 14.49 5.60
N ASN A 108 -26.39 15.03 5.32
CA ASN A 108 -27.50 14.94 6.24
C ASN A 108 -28.10 13.52 6.19
N PRO A 109 -28.08 12.73 7.29
CA PRO A 109 -28.54 11.33 7.28
C PRO A 109 -30.03 11.20 6.96
N ILE A 110 -30.85 12.22 7.25
CA ILE A 110 -32.27 12.24 6.88
C ILE A 110 -32.40 12.38 5.35
N ASN A 111 -31.59 13.25 4.75
CA ASN A 111 -31.60 13.44 3.30
C ASN A 111 -31.01 12.23 2.57
N GLN A 112 -30.02 11.55 3.14
CA GLN A 112 -29.49 10.33 2.54
C GLN A 112 -30.54 9.22 2.43
N ARG A 113 -31.30 8.95 3.51
CA ARG A 113 -32.40 7.96 3.44
C ARG A 113 -33.49 8.35 2.44
N LYS A 114 -33.75 9.66 2.29
CA LYS A 114 -34.69 10.16 1.28
C LYS A 114 -34.13 9.97 -0.13
N ARG A 115 -32.83 10.21 -0.34
CA ARG A 115 -32.15 9.98 -1.63
C ARG A 115 -32.14 8.50 -2.00
N GLU A 116 -31.85 7.63 -1.04
CA GLU A 116 -31.86 6.18 -1.20
C GLU A 116 -33.26 5.68 -1.57
N SER A 117 -34.30 6.06 -0.83
CA SER A 117 -35.67 5.64 -1.15
C SER A 117 -36.19 6.20 -2.49
N ARG A 118 -35.78 7.41 -2.89
CA ARG A 118 -36.12 7.98 -4.19
C ARG A 118 -35.39 7.31 -5.34
N LEU A 119 -34.09 7.07 -5.19
CA LEU A 119 -33.29 6.36 -6.17
C LEU A 119 -33.82 4.92 -6.32
N GLU A 120 -34.12 4.25 -5.21
CA GLU A 120 -34.62 2.88 -5.24
C GLU A 120 -35.96 2.79 -5.96
N LYS A 121 -36.87 3.75 -5.72
CA LYS A 121 -38.13 3.83 -6.46
C LYS A 121 -37.88 4.04 -7.97
N PHE A 122 -37.02 5.00 -8.33
CA PHE A 122 -36.69 5.28 -9.73
C PHE A 122 -36.06 4.06 -10.44
N MET A 123 -35.13 3.38 -9.77
CA MET A 123 -34.49 2.17 -10.29
C MET A 123 -35.48 1.00 -10.38
N THR A 124 -36.39 0.86 -9.41
CA THR A 124 -37.45 -0.15 -9.43
C THR A 124 -38.42 0.05 -10.58
N ASP A 125 -38.87 1.29 -10.78
CA ASP A 125 -39.80 1.65 -11.85
C ASP A 125 -39.19 1.40 -13.24
N ARG A 126 -37.86 1.56 -13.39
CA ARG A 126 -37.17 1.44 -14.68
C ARG A 126 -36.57 0.05 -14.96
N PHE A 127 -35.98 -0.58 -13.96
CA PHE A 127 -35.17 -1.79 -14.11
C PHE A 127 -35.71 -3.02 -13.37
N GLY A 128 -36.85 -2.88 -12.67
CA GLY A 128 -37.42 -3.94 -11.83
C GLY A 128 -36.87 -3.90 -10.40
N ASP A 129 -37.42 -4.74 -9.53
CA ASP A 129 -37.12 -4.79 -8.09
C ASP A 129 -35.66 -5.17 -7.78
N GLU A 130 -35.20 -4.78 -6.59
CA GLU A 130 -33.84 -5.05 -6.12
C GLU A 130 -33.46 -6.53 -6.20
N GLU A 131 -34.35 -7.43 -5.74
CA GLU A 131 -34.11 -8.87 -5.75
C GLU A 131 -33.90 -9.39 -7.19
N PHE A 132 -34.69 -8.94 -8.16
CA PHE A 132 -34.46 -9.25 -9.56
C PHE A 132 -33.11 -8.74 -10.06
N ARG A 133 -32.76 -7.47 -9.79
CA ARG A 133 -31.52 -6.85 -10.27
C ARG A 133 -30.27 -7.54 -9.72
N GLU A 134 -30.30 -7.99 -8.47
CA GLU A 134 -29.16 -8.67 -7.83
C GLU A 134 -28.98 -10.13 -8.28
N ASN A 135 -30.04 -10.79 -8.71
CA ASN A 135 -30.03 -12.22 -9.06
C ASN A 135 -29.87 -12.51 -10.56
N VAL A 136 -29.96 -11.51 -11.43
CA VAL A 136 -29.82 -11.66 -12.89
C VAL A 136 -28.36 -11.56 -13.31
N LYS A 137 -27.87 -12.58 -14.02
CA LYS A 137 -26.48 -12.61 -14.54
C LYS A 137 -26.28 -11.83 -15.84
N TYR A 138 -27.33 -11.71 -16.64
CA TYR A 138 -27.32 -11.04 -17.94
C TYR A 138 -28.61 -10.24 -18.09
N TYR A 139 -28.47 -8.91 -18.20
CA TYR A 139 -29.56 -7.97 -18.41
C TYR A 139 -29.22 -7.11 -19.63
N GLU A 140 -30.11 -7.09 -20.61
CA GLU A 140 -29.99 -6.24 -21.79
C GLU A 140 -30.86 -5.00 -21.56
N VAL A 141 -30.23 -3.82 -21.54
CA VAL A 141 -30.90 -2.55 -21.29
C VAL A 141 -31.50 -2.07 -22.61
N GLU A 142 -32.82 -1.89 -22.66
CA GLU A 142 -33.45 -1.30 -23.84
C GLU A 142 -33.01 0.17 -24.00
N PRO A 143 -32.90 0.69 -25.24
CA PRO A 143 -32.48 2.08 -25.46
C PRO A 143 -33.30 3.12 -24.69
N GLU A 144 -34.59 2.82 -24.46
CA GLU A 144 -35.54 3.67 -23.72
C GLU A 144 -35.30 3.66 -22.20
N GLN A 145 -34.62 2.64 -21.68
CA GLN A 145 -34.27 2.50 -20.27
C GLN A 145 -32.89 3.08 -19.93
N ASN A 146 -32.17 3.61 -20.92
CA ASN A 146 -30.84 4.17 -20.70
C ASN A 146 -30.93 5.44 -19.83
N LEU A 147 -29.94 5.64 -18.96
CA LEU A 147 -29.88 6.82 -18.10
C LEU A 147 -29.38 8.02 -18.90
N ASP A 148 -30.06 9.15 -18.78
CA ASP A 148 -29.59 10.41 -19.38
C ASP A 148 -28.46 11.03 -18.54
N THR A 149 -27.72 11.96 -19.15
CA THR A 149 -26.66 12.72 -18.49
C THR A 149 -27.26 13.49 -17.30
N ASP A 150 -26.68 13.32 -16.12
CA ASP A 150 -27.10 13.97 -14.87
C ASP A 150 -28.54 13.65 -14.40
N GLU A 151 -29.19 12.62 -14.95
CA GLU A 151 -30.59 12.27 -14.62
C GLU A 151 -30.78 12.01 -13.11
N ILE A 152 -29.81 11.38 -12.46
CA ILE A 152 -29.83 11.14 -11.00
C ILE A 152 -29.66 12.45 -10.22
N HIS A 153 -28.89 13.42 -10.73
CA HIS A 153 -28.76 14.73 -10.09
C HIS A 153 -30.08 15.52 -10.20
N HIS A 154 -30.71 15.50 -11.36
CA HIS A 154 -32.03 16.10 -11.56
C HIS A 154 -33.10 15.48 -10.65
N LEU A 155 -33.09 14.16 -10.47
CA LEU A 155 -33.96 13.45 -9.53
C LEU A 155 -33.81 13.97 -8.09
N TYR A 156 -32.59 14.27 -7.66
CA TYR A 156 -32.34 14.83 -6.32
C TYR A 156 -32.69 16.32 -6.22
N GLN A 157 -32.49 17.10 -7.29
CA GLN A 157 -32.87 18.50 -7.36
C GLN A 157 -34.40 18.69 -7.29
N GLU A 158 -35.17 17.89 -8.04
CA GLU A 158 -36.64 17.93 -8.03
C GLU A 158 -37.20 17.65 -6.63
N ALA A 159 -36.54 16.75 -5.89
CA ALA A 159 -36.92 16.41 -4.52
C ALA A 159 -36.35 17.38 -3.46
N ASN A 160 -35.60 18.42 -3.86
CA ASN A 160 -34.88 19.35 -2.98
C ASN A 160 -33.96 18.63 -1.97
N LEU A 161 -33.28 17.58 -2.44
CA LEU A 161 -32.37 16.71 -1.66
C LEU A 161 -30.89 16.95 -1.98
N ASP A 162 -30.59 17.98 -2.76
CA ASP A 162 -29.24 18.33 -3.14
C ASP A 162 -28.58 19.17 -2.04
N ASP A 163 -27.81 18.52 -1.17
CA ASP A 163 -27.09 19.17 -0.07
C ASP A 163 -25.79 19.85 -0.53
N LEU A 164 -25.36 19.65 -1.79
CA LEU A 164 -24.14 20.23 -2.34
C LEU A 164 -24.35 21.60 -3.00
N ASN A 165 -25.61 21.98 -3.28
CA ASN A 165 -25.98 23.21 -4.00
C ASN A 165 -26.67 24.26 -3.11
N LYS A 166 -26.50 24.19 -1.78
CA LYS A 166 -26.95 25.26 -0.88
C LYS A 166 -25.91 26.38 -0.83
N GLU A 167 -26.06 27.36 -1.71
CA GLU A 167 -25.56 28.72 -1.48
C GLU A 167 -26.28 29.39 -0.30
#